data_AF-F4CWP1-F1
#
_entry.id   AF-F4CWP1-F1
#
_cell.length_a   1.000
_cell.length_b   1.000
_cell.length_c   1.000
_cell.angle_alpha   90.00
_cell.angle_beta   90.00
_cell.angle_gamma   90.00
#
_symmetry.space_group_name_H-M   'P 1'
#
loop_
_entity.id
_entity.type
_entity.pdbx_description
1 polymer ?
#
loop_
_entity_poly.entity_id
_entity_poly.type
_entity_poly.pdbx_seq_one_letter_code
_entity_poly.pdbx_strand_id
1 'polypeptide(L)'
;MQRRTRTTAEPLDLMPYVWSYGMGAESTAGILRMLTDPSARPETIAPDFSNLVVVIAQTGDEWSTTGILVQHYVLPLLRKHDVRLVEVARNGPTRKDGVAVLQDTRQPYRLHLDGVYKLSRENRVTGTMPQLGGVRKCSQKAKGAPQDAWRANEFGDRTYIHAIGFNVHEGTRITRDSAYSMGGQRIPTYPLHEWGWSRQDCLDYLYRKLGVAWPKSCCRHCPYAGNKSGWPEQLARFAALPTEAAQHIIDEYVCLALNPRSGLFGPGKSPDHATAP
;
A
#
# COMPACT_ATOMS: atom_id res chain seq x y z
N MET A 1 -46.76 26.25 -24.17
CA MET A 1 -46.91 25.85 -22.75
C MET A 1 -46.94 24.33 -22.71
N GLN A 2 -46.11 23.57 -21.99
CA GLN A 2 -45.06 23.81 -21.00
C GLN A 2 -43.99 22.73 -21.23
N ARG A 3 -42.71 23.13 -21.23
CA ARG A 3 -41.58 22.22 -21.04
C ARG A 3 -41.78 21.53 -19.69
N ARG A 4 -41.91 20.20 -19.69
CA ARG A 4 -41.71 19.42 -18.47
C ARG A 4 -40.22 19.45 -18.15
N THR A 5 -39.86 20.27 -17.18
CA THR A 5 -38.57 20.24 -16.49
C THR A 5 -38.38 18.85 -15.89
N ARG A 6 -37.39 18.11 -16.40
CA ARG A 6 -36.91 16.86 -15.83
C ARG A 6 -36.01 17.21 -14.65
N THR A 7 -36.61 17.55 -13.52
CA THR A 7 -35.89 17.85 -12.27
C THR A 7 -35.86 16.61 -11.41
N THR A 8 -34.91 15.71 -11.69
CA THR A 8 -34.29 14.75 -10.77
C THR A 8 -33.08 14.22 -11.52
N ALA A 9 -31.88 14.73 -11.21
CA ALA A 9 -30.67 14.08 -11.66
C ALA A 9 -30.64 12.70 -11.00
N GLU A 10 -30.80 11.64 -11.80
CA GLU A 10 -30.42 10.32 -11.34
C GLU A 10 -28.95 10.36 -10.89
N PRO A 11 -28.57 9.64 -9.83
CA PRO A 11 -27.16 9.58 -9.45
C PRO A 11 -26.41 9.10 -10.69
N LEU A 12 -25.53 9.97 -11.22
CA LEU A 12 -24.56 9.57 -12.22
C LEU A 12 -23.94 8.28 -11.71
N ASP A 13 -24.04 7.20 -12.48
CA ASP A 13 -23.50 5.89 -12.14
C ASP A 13 -21.96 6.01 -12.19
N LEU A 14 -21.41 6.69 -11.18
CA LEU A 14 -20.02 7.11 -11.15
C LEU A 14 -19.15 5.86 -11.15
N MET A 15 -18.09 5.91 -11.96
CA MET A 15 -17.13 4.80 -12.03
C MET A 15 -16.55 4.53 -10.64
N PRO A 16 -16.29 3.26 -10.29
CA PRO A 16 -15.56 2.94 -9.07
C PRO A 16 -14.23 3.70 -9.04
N TYR A 17 -13.95 4.34 -7.92
CA TYR A 17 -12.71 5.04 -7.66
C TYR A 17 -11.92 4.24 -6.62
N VAL A 18 -10.84 3.61 -7.05
CA VAL A 18 -10.05 2.69 -6.23
C VAL A 18 -8.76 3.36 -5.80
N TRP A 19 -8.55 3.53 -4.49
CA TRP A 19 -7.32 4.04 -3.92
C TRP A 19 -6.44 2.91 -3.40
N SER A 20 -5.30 2.66 -4.06
CA SER A 20 -4.30 1.71 -3.55
C SER A 20 -3.59 2.29 -2.33
N TYR A 21 -3.93 1.77 -1.14
CA TYR A 21 -3.44 2.28 0.13
C TYR A 21 -2.23 1.48 0.65
N GLY A 22 -1.05 2.06 0.51
CA GLY A 22 0.22 1.47 0.97
C GLY A 22 0.54 1.68 2.45
N MET A 23 -0.31 2.38 3.20
CA MET A 23 -0.14 2.79 4.60
C MET A 23 1.04 3.74 4.88
N GLY A 24 1.71 4.23 3.83
CA GLY A 24 2.79 5.20 3.92
C GLY A 24 2.28 6.64 3.88
N ALA A 25 3.16 7.58 4.21
CA ALA A 25 2.85 9.01 4.33
C ALA A 25 2.12 9.55 3.08
N GLU A 26 2.62 9.27 1.89
CA GLU A 26 2.02 9.70 0.63
C GLU A 26 0.57 9.22 0.51
N SER A 27 0.36 7.90 0.61
CA SER A 27 -0.96 7.31 0.46
C SER A 27 -1.94 7.68 1.58
N THR A 28 -1.46 7.90 2.80
CA THR A 28 -2.28 8.36 3.93
C THR A 28 -2.68 9.83 3.75
N ALA A 29 -1.73 10.69 3.37
CA ALA A 29 -1.98 12.11 3.15
C ALA A 29 -2.98 12.32 2.00
N GLY A 30 -2.86 11.51 0.95
CA GLY A 30 -3.80 11.48 -0.17
C GLY A 30 -5.25 11.20 0.24
N ILE A 31 -5.47 10.12 0.99
CA ILE A 31 -6.79 9.78 1.53
C ILE A 31 -7.30 10.90 2.44
N LEU A 32 -6.48 11.33 3.40
CA LEU A 32 -6.88 12.34 4.38
C LEU A 32 -7.29 13.65 3.69
N ARG A 33 -6.51 14.12 2.71
CA ARG A 33 -6.84 15.33 1.97
C ARG A 33 -8.11 15.16 1.14
N MET A 34 -8.24 14.07 0.40
CA MET A 34 -9.43 13.78 -0.42
C MET A 34 -10.74 13.75 0.39
N LEU A 35 -10.68 13.24 1.62
CA LEU A 35 -11.84 13.16 2.51
C LEU A 35 -12.14 14.49 3.23
N THR A 36 -11.13 15.32 3.50
CA THR A 36 -11.27 16.51 4.37
C THR A 36 -11.18 17.86 3.67
N ASP A 37 -10.69 17.90 2.43
CA ASP A 37 -10.52 19.12 1.63
C ASP A 37 -11.32 18.99 0.31
N PRO A 38 -12.54 19.57 0.24
CA PRO A 38 -13.36 19.52 -0.95
C PRO A 38 -12.68 20.08 -2.21
N SER A 39 -11.76 21.03 -2.07
CA SER A 39 -11.04 21.62 -3.23
C SER A 39 -10.04 20.65 -3.87
N ALA A 40 -9.61 19.63 -3.13
CA ALA A 40 -8.71 18.59 -3.60
C ALA A 40 -9.46 17.33 -4.07
N ARG A 41 -10.79 17.29 -3.93
CA ARG A 41 -11.60 16.12 -4.31
C ARG A 41 -11.92 16.17 -5.81
N PRO A 42 -11.52 15.14 -6.59
CA PRO A 42 -11.90 15.06 -7.99
C PRO A 42 -13.43 14.96 -8.15
N GLU A 43 -13.98 15.55 -9.21
CA GLU A 43 -15.42 15.47 -9.55
C GLU A 43 -15.89 14.03 -9.81
N THR A 44 -14.96 13.12 -10.09
CA THR A 44 -15.22 11.68 -10.27
C THR A 44 -15.52 10.94 -8.97
N ILE A 45 -15.36 11.58 -7.81
CA ILE A 45 -15.72 11.01 -6.50
C ILE A 45 -17.09 11.54 -6.08
N ALA A 46 -17.99 10.62 -5.76
CA ALA A 46 -19.33 10.94 -5.29
C ALA A 46 -19.28 11.81 -4.02
N PRO A 47 -20.21 12.75 -3.82
CA PRO A 47 -20.26 13.59 -2.62
C PRO A 47 -20.29 12.79 -1.29
N ASP A 48 -20.90 11.60 -1.32
CA ASP A 48 -21.04 10.65 -0.22
C ASP A 48 -19.97 9.55 -0.20
N PHE A 49 -19.00 9.60 -1.11
CA PHE A 49 -17.94 8.59 -1.27
C PHE A 49 -18.44 7.16 -1.57
N SER A 50 -19.70 7.02 -2.01
CA SER A 50 -20.29 5.70 -2.30
C SER A 50 -19.49 4.89 -3.34
N ASN A 51 -18.85 5.57 -4.30
CA ASN A 51 -18.00 4.97 -5.33
C ASN A 51 -16.51 4.87 -4.96
N LEU A 52 -16.07 5.37 -3.78
CA LEU A 52 -14.68 5.29 -3.33
C LEU A 52 -14.43 3.97 -2.58
N VAL A 53 -13.40 3.24 -3.03
CA VAL A 53 -12.89 2.04 -2.37
C VAL A 53 -11.43 2.23 -2.02
N VAL A 54 -11.09 2.11 -0.74
CA VAL A 54 -9.70 2.07 -0.26
C VAL A 54 -9.28 0.61 -0.18
N VAL A 55 -8.14 0.27 -0.79
CA VAL A 55 -7.68 -1.13 -0.87
C VAL A 55 -6.29 -1.25 -0.28
N ILE A 56 -6.11 -2.16 0.67
CA ILE A 56 -4.80 -2.50 1.26
C ILE A 56 -4.42 -3.92 0.85
N ALA A 57 -3.18 -4.10 0.41
CA ALA A 57 -2.61 -5.43 0.22
C ALA A 57 -1.64 -5.77 1.36
N GLN A 58 -2.04 -6.71 2.22
CA GLN A 58 -1.25 -7.16 3.35
C GLN A 58 -0.18 -8.15 2.88
N THR A 59 1.06 -7.88 3.28
CA THR A 59 2.21 -8.76 3.00
C THR A 59 2.37 -9.85 4.04
N GLY A 60 1.75 -9.69 5.22
CA GLY A 60 1.89 -10.62 6.35
C GLY A 60 2.99 -10.22 7.34
N ASP A 61 3.77 -9.19 7.01
CA ASP A 61 5.03 -8.84 7.66
C ASP A 61 5.23 -7.33 7.83
N GLU A 62 4.15 -6.58 7.79
CA GLU A 62 4.09 -5.17 8.18
C GLU A 62 4.55 -4.98 9.63
N TRP A 63 5.09 -3.80 9.91
CA TRP A 63 5.34 -3.36 11.29
C TRP A 63 4.05 -3.13 12.06
N SER A 64 3.96 -3.63 13.30
CA SER A 64 2.79 -3.41 14.16
C SER A 64 2.48 -1.92 14.35
N THR A 65 3.52 -1.08 14.46
CA THR A 65 3.40 0.38 14.61
C THR A 65 2.74 1.05 13.41
N THR A 66 2.93 0.52 12.20
CA THR A 66 2.17 0.98 11.02
C THR A 66 0.69 0.68 11.21
N GLY A 67 0.37 -0.53 11.68
CA GLY A 67 -1.01 -0.91 11.97
C GLY A 67 -1.68 -0.03 13.02
N ILE A 68 -0.97 0.25 14.12
CA ILE A 68 -1.47 1.12 15.20
C ILE A 68 -1.84 2.50 14.66
N LEU A 69 -0.96 3.13 13.87
CA LEU A 69 -1.23 4.46 13.30
C LEU A 69 -2.45 4.46 12.39
N VAL A 70 -2.56 3.48 11.49
CA VAL A 70 -3.70 3.39 10.56
C VAL A 70 -5.00 3.12 11.31
N GLN A 71 -5.01 2.19 12.27
CA GLN A 71 -6.17 1.90 13.10
C GLN A 71 -6.62 3.10 13.93
N HIS A 72 -5.67 3.89 14.43
CA HIS A 72 -5.98 5.04 15.28
C HIS A 72 -6.45 6.26 14.48
N TYR A 73 -5.80 6.58 13.36
CA TYR A 73 -6.04 7.84 12.64
C TYR A 73 -6.87 7.69 11.36
N VAL A 74 -6.77 6.55 10.67
CA VAL A 74 -7.34 6.40 9.31
C VAL A 74 -8.64 5.62 9.33
N LEU A 75 -8.69 4.49 10.04
CA LEU A 75 -9.92 3.69 10.10
C LEU A 75 -11.12 4.48 10.65
N PRO A 76 -11.01 5.30 11.71
CA PRO A 76 -12.13 6.11 12.19
C PRO A 76 -12.60 7.14 11.15
N LEU A 77 -11.67 7.67 10.34
CA LEU A 77 -11.99 8.59 9.26
C LEU A 77 -12.77 7.86 8.15
N LEU A 78 -12.33 6.67 7.74
CA LEU A 78 -13.06 5.87 6.74
C LEU A 78 -14.47 5.55 7.24
N ARG A 79 -14.63 5.12 8.49
CA ARG A 79 -15.95 4.86 9.11
C ARG A 79 -16.83 6.10 9.12
N LYS A 80 -16.28 7.25 9.53
CA LYS A 80 -17.00 8.53 9.61
C LYS A 80 -17.57 8.95 8.25
N HIS A 81 -16.86 8.65 7.17
CA HIS A 81 -17.26 8.98 5.81
C HIS A 81 -17.90 7.79 5.07
N ASP A 82 -18.19 6.70 5.78
CA ASP A 82 -18.73 5.45 5.24
C ASP A 82 -17.95 4.91 4.02
N VAL A 83 -16.63 5.11 3.98
CA VAL A 83 -15.78 4.68 2.85
C VAL A 83 -15.52 3.18 2.93
N ARG A 84 -15.73 2.46 1.81
CA ARG A 84 -15.45 1.02 1.72
C ARG A 84 -13.94 0.76 1.83
N LEU A 85 -13.54 -0.03 2.82
CA LEU A 85 -12.20 -0.59 2.95
C LEU A 85 -12.23 -2.06 2.54
N VAL A 86 -11.30 -2.44 1.65
CA VAL A 86 -11.01 -3.83 1.33
C VAL A 86 -9.57 -4.15 1.69
N GLU A 87 -9.38 -5.21 2.45
CA GLU A 87 -8.06 -5.79 2.67
C GLU A 87 -7.92 -7.09 1.91
N VAL A 88 -6.83 -7.19 1.16
CA VAL A 88 -6.51 -8.38 0.38
C VAL A 88 -5.15 -8.92 0.78
N ALA A 89 -4.98 -10.22 0.64
CA ALA A 89 -3.69 -10.88 0.74
C ALA A 89 -3.56 -11.96 -0.33
N ARG A 90 -2.33 -12.40 -0.54
CA ARG A 90 -2.11 -13.64 -1.30
C ARG A 90 -2.70 -14.81 -0.54
N ASN A 91 -3.38 -15.69 -1.26
CA ASN A 91 -3.91 -16.94 -0.72
C ASN A 91 -2.88 -18.09 -0.79
N GLY A 92 -1.78 -17.92 -1.53
CA GLY A 92 -0.74 -18.94 -1.68
C GLY A 92 0.50 -18.50 -2.48
N PRO A 93 1.43 -19.44 -2.72
CA PRO A 93 2.72 -19.21 -3.40
C PRO A 93 2.60 -18.83 -4.88
N THR A 94 1.48 -19.12 -5.54
CA THR A 94 1.27 -18.92 -6.97
C THR A 94 0.07 -18.02 -7.25
N ARG A 95 -0.05 -17.54 -8.50
CA ARG A 95 -1.25 -16.78 -8.93
C ARG A 95 -2.52 -17.64 -8.96
N LYS A 96 -2.38 -18.97 -9.16
CA LYS A 96 -3.51 -19.90 -9.24
C LYS A 96 -4.22 -20.07 -7.90
N ASP A 97 -3.50 -19.82 -6.80
CA ASP A 97 -4.07 -19.89 -5.45
C ASP A 97 -5.06 -18.74 -5.18
N GLY A 98 -5.04 -17.69 -6.02
CA GLY A 98 -5.97 -16.58 -5.96
C GLY A 98 -5.66 -15.56 -4.86
N VAL A 99 -6.68 -14.75 -4.56
CA VAL A 99 -6.66 -13.68 -3.57
C VAL A 99 -7.57 -14.02 -2.40
N ALA A 100 -7.09 -13.76 -1.19
CA ALA A 100 -7.92 -13.80 0.01
C ALA A 100 -8.42 -12.38 0.31
N VAL A 101 -9.73 -12.21 0.48
CA VAL A 101 -10.33 -10.99 1.02
C VAL A 101 -10.39 -11.14 2.53
N LEU A 102 -9.56 -10.37 3.25
CA LEU A 102 -9.46 -10.43 4.72
C LEU A 102 -10.58 -9.65 5.39
N GLN A 103 -11.00 -8.56 4.76
CA GLN A 103 -12.24 -7.86 5.06
C GLN A 103 -12.69 -7.03 3.88
N ASP A 104 -13.99 -6.78 3.85
CA ASP A 104 -14.65 -5.86 2.94
C ASP A 104 -15.79 -5.19 3.73
N THR A 105 -15.60 -3.94 4.12
CA THR A 105 -16.51 -3.27 5.04
C THR A 105 -16.43 -1.75 4.91
N ARG A 106 -17.53 -1.07 5.21
CA ARG A 106 -17.54 0.38 5.43
C ARG A 106 -17.33 0.76 6.90
N GLN A 107 -17.27 -0.25 7.78
CA GLN A 107 -17.09 -0.10 9.21
C GLN A 107 -15.80 -0.80 9.71
N PRO A 108 -14.59 -0.43 9.20
CA PRO A 108 -13.36 -1.10 9.59
C PRO A 108 -12.89 -0.68 10.99
N TYR A 109 -12.56 -1.64 11.87
CA TYR A 109 -12.06 -1.37 13.24
C TYR A 109 -10.64 -1.87 13.50
N ARG A 110 -10.18 -2.87 12.73
CA ARG A 110 -8.85 -3.47 12.86
C ARG A 110 -8.26 -3.71 11.48
N LEU A 111 -6.94 -3.77 11.39
CA LEU A 111 -6.23 -4.28 10.22
C LEU A 111 -5.86 -5.75 10.41
N HIS A 112 -5.80 -6.49 9.31
CA HIS A 112 -5.44 -7.91 9.30
C HIS A 112 -4.01 -8.10 8.77
N LEU A 113 -3.04 -7.48 9.46
CA LEU A 113 -1.63 -7.42 9.00
C LEU A 113 -1.02 -8.80 8.71
N ASP A 114 -1.44 -9.85 9.40
CA ASP A 114 -0.92 -11.20 9.22
C ASP A 114 -1.26 -11.83 7.87
N GLY A 115 -2.33 -11.36 7.20
CA GLY A 115 -2.78 -11.92 5.92
C GLY A 115 -3.09 -13.43 5.97
N VAL A 116 -2.94 -14.11 4.84
CA VAL A 116 -3.08 -15.57 4.72
C VAL A 116 -1.74 -16.23 4.36
N TYR A 117 -1.09 -15.76 3.28
CA TYR A 117 0.23 -16.25 2.86
C TYR A 117 1.29 -15.14 2.98
N LYS A 118 2.07 -15.21 4.06
CA LYS A 118 3.09 -14.21 4.41
C LYS A 118 4.29 -14.21 3.46
N LEU A 119 4.88 -13.04 3.25
CA LEU A 119 6.12 -12.90 2.50
C LEU A 119 7.28 -13.63 3.18
N SER A 120 7.40 -13.55 4.51
CA SER A 120 8.39 -14.29 5.30
C SER A 120 8.27 -15.80 5.11
N ARG A 121 7.05 -16.34 5.05
CA ARG A 121 6.81 -17.76 4.74
C ARG A 121 7.37 -18.13 3.36
N GLU A 122 7.11 -17.33 2.34
CA GLU A 122 7.68 -17.56 1.01
C GLU A 122 9.20 -17.51 1.02
N ASN A 123 9.79 -16.52 1.68
CA ASN A 123 11.23 -16.36 1.76
C ASN A 123 11.88 -17.60 2.39
N ARG A 124 11.36 -18.06 3.54
CA ARG A 124 11.86 -19.25 4.25
C ARG A 124 11.75 -20.52 3.42
N VAL A 125 10.64 -20.73 2.71
CA VAL A 125 10.42 -21.92 1.88
C VAL A 125 11.34 -21.93 0.65
N THR A 126 11.60 -20.76 0.07
CA THR A 126 12.36 -20.63 -1.19
C THR A 126 13.84 -20.30 -0.99
N GLY A 127 14.27 -20.06 0.25
CA GLY A 127 15.60 -19.53 0.55
C GLY A 127 15.88 -18.22 -0.18
N THR A 128 14.89 -17.34 -0.32
CA THR A 128 15.04 -16.11 -1.11
C THR A 128 14.53 -14.87 -0.38
N MET A 129 15.44 -13.95 -0.04
CA MET A 129 15.05 -12.64 0.49
C MET A 129 14.69 -11.66 -0.62
N PRO A 130 13.86 -10.64 -0.33
CA PRO A 130 13.73 -9.49 -1.20
C PRO A 130 15.07 -8.75 -1.30
N GLN A 131 15.52 -8.45 -2.52
CA GLN A 131 16.78 -7.75 -2.77
C GLN A 131 16.56 -6.39 -3.42
N LEU A 132 17.52 -5.46 -3.25
CA LEU A 132 17.47 -4.12 -3.86
C LEU A 132 17.46 -4.17 -5.39
N GLY A 133 18.14 -5.15 -5.98
CA GLY A 133 18.27 -5.33 -7.43
C GLY A 133 16.98 -5.82 -8.12
N GLY A 134 16.85 -5.50 -9.42
CA GLY A 134 15.79 -6.00 -10.28
C GLY A 134 14.45 -5.25 -10.17
N VAL A 135 13.35 -5.94 -10.44
CA VAL A 135 12.03 -5.34 -10.73
C VAL A 135 11.08 -5.25 -9.52
N ARG A 136 11.61 -5.31 -8.28
CA ARG A 136 10.79 -5.33 -7.04
C ARG A 136 9.77 -6.46 -7.01
N LYS A 137 10.19 -7.69 -7.35
CA LYS A 137 9.31 -8.88 -7.47
C LYS A 137 8.45 -9.12 -6.23
N CYS A 138 8.99 -8.89 -5.03
CA CYS A 138 8.23 -9.02 -3.78
C CYS A 138 7.01 -8.09 -3.75
N SER A 139 7.16 -6.83 -4.16
CA SER A 139 6.07 -5.86 -4.22
C SER A 139 5.04 -6.24 -5.28
N GLN A 140 5.49 -6.71 -6.45
CA GLN A 140 4.57 -7.16 -7.50
C GLN A 140 3.75 -8.37 -7.05
N LYS A 141 4.39 -9.36 -6.42
CA LYS A 141 3.70 -10.58 -5.94
C LYS A 141 2.81 -10.31 -4.74
N ALA A 142 3.33 -9.65 -3.70
CA ALA A 142 2.63 -9.47 -2.43
C ALA A 142 1.64 -8.31 -2.42
N LYS A 143 1.77 -7.35 -3.34
CA LYS A 143 0.86 -6.19 -3.39
C LYS A 143 0.14 -6.05 -4.73
N GLY A 144 0.86 -6.10 -5.85
CA GLY A 144 0.25 -5.95 -7.18
C GLY A 144 -0.75 -7.06 -7.48
N ALA A 145 -0.27 -8.31 -7.51
CA ALA A 145 -1.05 -9.48 -7.88
C ALA A 145 -2.35 -9.67 -7.08
N PRO A 146 -2.39 -9.61 -5.72
CA PRO A 146 -3.64 -9.76 -4.99
C PRO A 146 -4.62 -8.62 -5.27
N GLN A 147 -4.15 -7.38 -5.43
CA GLN A 147 -5.05 -6.27 -5.76
C GLN A 147 -5.57 -6.35 -7.20
N ASP A 148 -4.74 -6.76 -8.16
CA ASP A 148 -5.15 -6.96 -9.54
C ASP A 148 -6.18 -8.09 -9.64
N ALA A 149 -5.95 -9.21 -8.95
CA ALA A 149 -6.88 -10.32 -8.89
C ALA A 149 -8.21 -9.93 -8.23
N TRP A 150 -8.17 -9.19 -7.12
CA TRP A 150 -9.40 -8.70 -6.48
C TRP A 150 -10.17 -7.75 -7.39
N ARG A 151 -9.50 -6.79 -8.04
CA ARG A 151 -10.17 -5.86 -8.97
C ARG A 151 -10.79 -6.58 -10.15
N ALA A 152 -10.11 -7.56 -10.72
CA ALA A 152 -10.66 -8.37 -11.81
C ALA A 152 -11.94 -9.11 -11.39
N ASN A 153 -11.97 -9.65 -10.16
CA ASN A 153 -13.17 -10.30 -9.62
C ASN A 153 -14.28 -9.30 -9.29
N GLU A 154 -13.94 -8.15 -8.72
CA GLU A 154 -14.88 -7.14 -8.25
C GLU A 154 -15.56 -6.40 -9.41
N PHE A 155 -14.79 -6.01 -10.42
CA PHE A 155 -15.26 -5.13 -11.49
C PHE A 155 -15.52 -5.88 -12.80
N GLY A 156 -14.98 -7.08 -12.98
CA GLY A 156 -15.04 -7.79 -14.27
C GLY A 156 -14.51 -6.89 -15.40
N ASP A 157 -15.35 -6.65 -16.40
CA ASP A 157 -15.04 -5.79 -17.55
C ASP A 157 -15.35 -4.30 -17.32
N ARG A 158 -15.89 -3.92 -16.16
CA ARG A 158 -16.22 -2.52 -15.84
C ARG A 158 -14.95 -1.69 -15.73
N THR A 159 -14.97 -0.50 -16.32
CA THR A 159 -13.90 0.49 -16.14
C THR A 159 -13.91 1.06 -14.72
N TYR A 160 -12.72 1.36 -14.20
CA TYR A 160 -12.54 1.96 -12.89
C TYR A 160 -11.37 2.95 -12.89
N ILE A 161 -11.48 3.97 -12.03
CA ILE A 161 -10.39 4.91 -11.77
C ILE A 161 -9.49 4.31 -10.69
N HIS A 162 -8.18 4.34 -10.89
CA HIS A 162 -7.20 3.78 -9.97
C HIS A 162 -6.21 4.85 -9.52
N ALA A 163 -6.40 5.34 -8.30
CA ALA A 163 -5.50 6.28 -7.66
C ALA A 163 -4.32 5.57 -6.99
N ILE A 164 -3.12 6.11 -7.27
CA ILE A 164 -1.87 5.69 -6.65
C ILE A 164 -1.16 6.93 -6.08
N GLY A 165 -0.67 6.82 -4.84
CA GLY A 165 0.03 7.90 -4.14
C GLY A 165 1.47 8.11 -4.62
N PHE A 166 1.70 8.35 -5.91
CA PHE A 166 2.99 8.82 -6.43
C PHE A 166 3.10 10.33 -6.33
N ASN A 167 4.20 10.82 -5.76
CA ASN A 167 4.48 12.24 -5.56
C ASN A 167 5.21 12.88 -6.76
N VAL A 168 5.42 14.19 -6.74
CA VAL A 168 6.03 14.95 -7.86
C VAL A 168 7.42 14.48 -8.29
N HIS A 169 8.16 13.79 -7.41
CA HIS A 169 9.51 13.27 -7.72
C HIS A 169 9.48 11.84 -8.24
N GLU A 170 8.31 11.27 -8.51
CA GLU A 170 8.14 9.87 -8.94
C GLU A 170 7.74 9.72 -10.41
N GLY A 171 8.06 10.70 -11.26
CA GLY A 171 7.67 10.73 -12.69
C GLY A 171 7.99 9.45 -13.46
N THR A 172 9.16 8.84 -13.28
CA THR A 172 9.50 7.56 -13.94
C THR A 172 8.59 6.40 -13.51
N ARG A 173 8.10 6.41 -12.27
CA ARG A 173 7.13 5.40 -11.79
C ARG A 173 5.76 5.65 -12.39
N ILE A 174 5.35 6.92 -12.51
CA ILE A 174 4.11 7.34 -13.17
C ILE A 174 4.10 6.88 -14.63
N THR A 175 5.15 7.16 -15.41
CA THR A 175 5.24 6.73 -16.82
C THR A 175 5.14 5.22 -16.99
N ARG A 176 5.78 4.46 -16.10
CA ARG A 176 5.74 2.99 -16.15
C ARG A 176 4.36 2.45 -15.78
N ASP A 177 3.75 3.05 -14.77
CA ASP A 177 2.45 2.64 -14.26
C ASP A 177 1.31 3.03 -15.20
N SER A 178 1.39 4.18 -15.87
CA SER A 178 0.38 4.63 -16.83
C SER A 178 0.32 3.74 -18.08
N ALA A 179 1.42 3.06 -18.43
CA ALA A 179 1.45 2.07 -19.49
C ALA A 179 0.71 0.77 -19.14
N TYR A 180 0.30 0.58 -17.87
CA TYR A 180 -0.42 -0.60 -17.41
C TYR A 180 -1.94 -0.36 -17.37
N SER A 181 -2.65 -0.89 -18.37
CA SER A 181 -4.09 -0.64 -18.59
C SER A 181 -5.02 -1.77 -18.12
N MET A 182 -4.49 -2.90 -17.63
CA MET A 182 -5.27 -4.08 -17.20
C MET A 182 -6.21 -4.71 -18.25
N GLY A 183 -6.02 -4.42 -19.55
CA GLY A 183 -6.95 -4.82 -20.60
C GLY A 183 -7.88 -3.69 -21.06
N GLY A 184 -7.65 -2.47 -20.58
CA GLY A 184 -8.42 -1.26 -20.91
C GLY A 184 -9.37 -0.81 -19.79
N GLN A 185 -9.59 -1.65 -18.78
CA GLN A 185 -10.50 -1.36 -17.67
C GLN A 185 -9.94 -0.30 -16.71
N ARG A 186 -8.62 -0.21 -16.59
CA ARG A 186 -7.97 0.67 -15.61
C ARG A 186 -7.68 2.07 -16.17
N ILE A 187 -8.20 3.08 -15.49
CA ILE A 187 -7.88 4.50 -15.72
C ILE A 187 -7.01 5.02 -14.56
N PRO A 188 -5.68 5.17 -14.74
CA PRO A 188 -4.80 5.65 -13.67
C PRO A 188 -4.99 7.14 -13.35
N THR A 189 -4.83 7.51 -12.08
CA THR A 189 -4.69 8.90 -11.60
C THR A 189 -3.64 8.97 -10.49
N TYR A 190 -2.99 10.13 -10.35
CA TYR A 190 -1.87 10.33 -9.42
C TYR A 190 -2.08 11.59 -8.59
N PRO A 191 -3.00 11.60 -7.61
CA PRO A 191 -3.49 12.84 -7.01
C PRO A 191 -2.40 13.68 -6.34
N LEU A 192 -1.41 13.05 -5.70
CA LEU A 192 -0.33 13.80 -5.05
C LEU A 192 0.56 14.52 -6.07
N HIS A 193 0.86 13.88 -7.20
CA HIS A 193 1.59 14.49 -8.29
C HIS A 193 0.79 15.66 -8.90
N GLU A 194 -0.51 15.45 -9.13
CA GLU A 194 -1.44 16.48 -9.65
C GLU A 194 -1.53 17.69 -8.71
N TRP A 195 -1.47 17.47 -7.40
CA TRP A 195 -1.44 18.53 -6.39
C TRP A 195 -0.08 19.20 -6.20
N GLY A 196 0.96 18.75 -6.91
CA GLY A 196 2.31 19.29 -6.74
C GLY A 196 2.99 18.87 -5.42
N TRP A 197 2.52 17.82 -4.75
CA TRP A 197 3.04 17.41 -3.43
C TRP A 197 4.26 16.52 -3.55
N SER A 198 5.29 16.86 -2.78
CA SER A 198 6.44 16.03 -2.47
C SER A 198 6.16 15.10 -1.28
N ARG A 199 7.11 14.21 -0.99
CA ARG A 199 7.08 13.41 0.25
C ARG A 199 7.09 14.31 1.50
N GLN A 200 7.83 15.41 1.49
CA GLN A 200 7.91 16.32 2.64
C GLN A 200 6.57 17.01 2.86
N ASP A 201 5.89 17.46 1.81
CA ASP A 201 4.57 18.06 1.91
C ASP A 201 3.57 17.09 2.55
N CYS A 202 3.63 15.80 2.19
CA CYS A 202 2.81 14.76 2.78
C CYS A 202 3.10 14.59 4.29
N LEU A 203 4.38 14.55 4.67
CA LEU A 203 4.79 14.43 6.08
C LEU A 203 4.34 15.63 6.91
N ASP A 204 4.58 16.84 6.40
CA ASP A 204 4.20 18.07 7.09
C ASP A 204 2.68 18.21 7.20
N TYR A 205 1.95 17.83 6.14
CA TYR A 205 0.49 17.80 6.16
C TYR A 205 -0.06 16.84 7.22
N LEU A 206 0.46 15.61 7.27
CA LEU A 206 0.05 14.62 8.28
C LEU A 206 0.39 15.10 9.68
N TYR A 207 1.57 15.65 9.89
CA TYR A 207 1.96 16.19 11.20
C TYR A 207 1.05 17.34 11.63
N ARG A 208 0.76 18.30 10.75
CA ARG A 208 -0.17 19.40 11.04
C ARG A 208 -1.59 18.92 11.33
N LYS A 209 -2.07 17.87 10.66
CA LYS A 209 -3.45 17.39 10.80
C LYS A 209 -3.65 16.41 11.94
N LEU A 210 -2.66 15.58 12.23
CA LEU A 210 -2.78 14.44 13.16
C LEU A 210 -1.90 14.59 14.40
N GLY A 211 -0.95 15.53 14.41
CA GLY A 211 -0.02 15.75 15.52
C GLY A 211 1.02 14.63 15.68
N VAL A 212 1.18 13.74 14.70
CA VAL A 212 2.07 12.58 14.77
C VAL A 212 2.97 12.48 13.55
N ALA A 213 4.22 12.07 13.76
CA ALA A 213 5.12 11.72 12.66
C ALA A 213 4.62 10.44 11.98
N TRP A 214 4.61 10.43 10.64
CA TRP A 214 4.21 9.25 9.88
C TRP A 214 5.43 8.52 9.33
N PRO A 215 5.87 7.43 9.96
CA PRO A 215 7.11 6.76 9.60
C PRO A 215 6.95 5.99 8.29
N LYS A 216 8.07 5.54 7.70
CA LYS A 216 8.01 4.79 6.44
C LYS A 216 7.29 3.45 6.64
N SER A 217 6.21 3.23 5.89
CA SER A 217 5.50 1.94 5.86
C SER A 217 6.29 0.92 5.04
N CYS A 218 6.55 -0.26 5.61
CA CYS A 218 7.21 -1.36 4.90
C CYS A 218 6.99 -2.69 5.64
N CYS A 219 7.33 -3.80 4.99
CA CYS A 219 7.55 -5.05 5.70
C CYS A 219 8.88 -5.00 6.46
N ARG A 220 9.00 -5.78 7.53
CA ARG A 220 10.18 -5.79 8.43
C ARG A 220 11.50 -6.06 7.70
N HIS A 221 11.46 -6.95 6.71
CA HIS A 221 12.57 -7.36 5.85
C HIS A 221 12.56 -6.62 4.49
N CYS A 222 12.22 -5.32 4.48
CA CYS A 222 12.19 -4.54 3.25
C CYS A 222 13.58 -3.97 2.91
N PRO A 223 14.22 -4.41 1.80
CA PRO A 223 15.54 -3.92 1.41
C PRO A 223 15.50 -2.43 1.03
N TYR A 224 14.35 -1.93 0.54
CA TYR A 224 14.16 -0.53 0.16
C TYR A 224 13.95 0.41 1.36
N ALA A 225 13.66 -0.14 2.55
CA ALA A 225 13.66 0.62 3.79
C ALA A 225 15.07 0.67 4.40
N GLY A 226 15.86 -0.40 4.25
CA GLY A 226 17.24 -0.47 4.74
C GLY A 226 18.32 0.08 3.80
N ASN A 227 17.96 0.83 2.75
CA ASN A 227 18.99 1.47 1.90
C ASN A 227 19.79 2.53 2.69
N LYS A 228 20.90 3.02 2.14
CA LYS A 228 21.81 3.94 2.84
C LYS A 228 21.11 5.12 3.53
N SER A 229 20.10 5.71 2.90
CA SER A 229 19.35 6.83 3.47
C SER A 229 18.28 6.42 4.49
N GLY A 230 17.70 5.22 4.39
CA GLY A 230 16.67 4.73 5.30
C GLY A 230 17.20 3.89 6.47
N TRP A 231 18.47 3.49 6.45
CA TRP A 231 19.06 2.62 7.47
C TRP A 231 18.98 3.20 8.90
N PRO A 232 19.26 4.49 9.16
CA PRO A 232 19.13 5.04 10.51
C PRO A 232 17.70 4.91 11.09
N GLU A 233 16.67 5.17 10.28
CA GLU A 233 15.26 5.00 10.69
C GLU A 233 14.94 3.53 10.96
N GLN A 234 15.42 2.61 10.11
CA GLN A 234 15.19 1.18 10.31
C GLN A 234 15.91 0.62 11.54
N LEU A 235 17.15 1.06 11.79
CA LEU A 235 17.90 0.64 12.97
C LEU A 235 17.22 1.12 14.25
N ALA A 236 16.76 2.37 14.28
CA ALA A 236 15.98 2.90 15.40
C ALA A 236 14.69 2.08 15.62
N ARG A 237 14.02 1.68 14.53
CA ARG A 237 12.83 0.83 14.61
C ARG A 237 13.14 -0.58 15.11
N PHE A 238 14.26 -1.16 14.72
CA PHE A 238 14.70 -2.46 15.22
C PHE A 238 14.96 -2.41 16.73
N ALA A 239 15.66 -1.36 17.19
CA ALA A 239 15.92 -1.15 18.61
C ALA A 239 14.63 -0.94 19.42
N ALA A 240 13.65 -0.23 18.86
CA ALA A 240 12.36 0.01 19.52
C ALA A 240 11.44 -1.23 19.55
N LEU A 241 11.60 -2.16 18.61
CA LEU A 241 10.72 -3.32 18.44
C LEU A 241 11.54 -4.63 18.30
N PRO A 242 12.31 -5.02 19.33
CA PRO A 242 13.29 -6.10 19.22
C PRO A 242 12.66 -7.46 18.87
N THR A 243 11.45 -7.76 19.36
CA THR A 243 10.75 -9.02 19.03
C THR A 243 10.37 -9.10 17.55
N GLU A 244 9.93 -7.99 16.96
CA GLU A 244 9.62 -7.93 15.52
C GLU A 244 10.90 -7.93 14.68
N ALA A 245 11.95 -7.24 15.15
CA ALA A 245 13.26 -7.24 14.50
C ALA A 245 13.88 -8.65 14.49
N ALA A 246 13.73 -9.42 15.58
CA ALA A 246 14.24 -10.79 15.66
C ALA A 246 13.63 -11.70 14.57
N GLN A 247 12.35 -11.52 14.22
CA GLN A 247 11.73 -12.27 13.14
C GLN A 247 12.44 -12.04 11.80
N HIS A 248 12.85 -10.80 11.52
CA HIS A 248 13.62 -10.50 10.31
C HIS A 248 15.00 -11.19 10.33
N ILE A 249 15.71 -11.17 11.46
CA ILE A 249 17.02 -11.83 11.58
C ILE A 249 16.88 -13.34 11.34
N ILE A 250 15.85 -13.96 11.93
CA ILE A 250 15.54 -15.38 11.72
C ILE A 250 15.22 -15.66 10.24
N ASP A 251 14.43 -14.81 9.58
CA ASP A 251 14.11 -14.95 8.16
C ASP A 251 15.37 -14.92 7.29
N GLU A 252 16.25 -13.96 7.52
CA GLU A 252 17.49 -13.82 6.76
C GLU A 252 18.43 -15.00 7.01
N TYR A 253 18.59 -15.42 8.27
CA TYR A 253 19.41 -16.58 8.63
C TYR A 253 18.96 -17.85 7.91
N VAL A 254 17.65 -18.17 7.94
CA VAL A 254 17.09 -19.33 7.24
C VAL A 254 17.32 -19.23 5.74
N CYS A 255 17.12 -18.04 5.16
CA CYS A 255 17.32 -17.86 3.72
C CYS A 255 18.80 -18.03 3.32
N LEU A 256 19.73 -17.50 4.10
CA LEU A 256 21.17 -17.61 3.84
C LEU A 256 21.68 -19.04 4.01
N ALA A 257 21.13 -19.80 4.96
CA ALA A 257 21.44 -21.22 5.13
C ALA A 257 21.03 -22.06 3.91
N LEU A 258 19.92 -21.71 3.26
CA LEU A 258 19.43 -22.38 2.05
C LEU A 258 20.09 -21.85 0.76
N ASN A 259 20.40 -20.56 0.74
CA ASN A 259 20.95 -19.85 -0.41
C ASN A 259 21.85 -18.69 0.03
N PRO A 260 23.17 -18.91 0.13
CA PRO A 260 24.13 -17.90 0.59
C PRO A 260 24.19 -16.63 -0.28
N ARG A 261 23.62 -16.66 -1.50
CA ARG A 261 23.57 -15.50 -2.40
C ARG A 261 22.36 -14.60 -2.16
N SER A 262 21.48 -14.96 -1.22
CA SER A 262 20.21 -14.28 -0.97
C SER A 262 20.21 -13.30 0.21
N GLY A 263 21.36 -12.74 0.58
CA GLY A 263 21.40 -11.68 1.60
C GLY A 263 20.55 -10.46 1.20
N LEU A 264 19.98 -9.76 2.19
CA LEU A 264 19.07 -8.61 1.97
C LEU A 264 19.74 -7.49 1.16
N PHE A 265 21.03 -7.26 1.41
CA PHE A 265 21.84 -6.24 0.74
C PHE A 265 22.68 -6.78 -0.43
N GLY A 266 22.43 -8.03 -0.83
CA GLY A 266 23.19 -8.76 -1.84
C GLY A 266 24.29 -9.64 -1.26
N PRO A 267 24.99 -10.42 -2.10
CA PRO A 267 26.01 -11.38 -1.66
C PRO A 267 27.11 -10.71 -0.83
N GLY A 268 27.41 -11.27 0.35
CA GLY A 268 28.49 -10.80 1.23
C GLY A 268 28.25 -9.44 1.92
N LYS A 269 27.02 -8.92 1.89
CA LYS A 269 26.68 -7.58 2.42
C LYS A 269 25.63 -7.59 3.52
N SER A 270 25.24 -8.76 4.05
CA SER A 270 24.38 -8.83 5.22
C SER A 270 25.05 -8.15 6.42
N PRO A 271 24.29 -7.52 7.35
CA PRO A 271 24.86 -6.78 8.48
C PRO A 271 25.84 -7.59 9.33
N ASP A 272 25.64 -8.91 9.40
CA ASP A 272 26.52 -9.85 10.11
C ASP A 272 27.94 -9.94 9.50
N HIS A 273 28.15 -9.44 8.28
CA HIS A 273 29.47 -9.31 7.66
C HIS A 273 30.03 -7.88 7.73
N ALA A 274 29.27 -6.91 8.23
CA ALA A 274 29.69 -5.51 8.34
C ALA A 274 30.23 -5.16 9.74
N THR A 275 30.36 -6.14 10.63
CA THR A 275 30.93 -5.96 11.98
C THR A 275 31.88 -7.10 12.35
N ALA A 276 32.95 -7.24 11.58
CA ALA A 276 34.21 -7.76 12.10
C ALA A 276 35.30 -6.74 11.72
N PRO A 277 36.13 -6.27 12.67
CA PRO A 277 37.33 -5.52 12.31
C PRO A 277 38.25 -6.33 11.38
#